data_AF-A0A2R3MZX2-F1
#
_entry.id   AF-A0A2R3MZX2-F1
#
_cell.length_a   1.000
_cell.length_b   1.000
_cell.length_c   1.000
_cell.angle_alpha   90.00
_cell.angle_beta   90.00
_cell.angle_gamma   90.00
#
_symmetry.space_group_name_H-M   'P 1'
#
loop_
_entity.id
_entity.type
_entity.pdbx_description
1 polymer ?
#
loop_
_entity_poly.entity_id
_entity_poly.type
_entity_poly.pdbx_seq_one_letter_code
_entity_poly.pdbx_strand_id
1 'polypeptide(L)'
;MESRPEFDKITSFDEFTKYYWYREELSQICKSLGLEYRGTKQELNYIIEQYFKGNLIKKSSIKNEKKQVENITLDTPLLECGFSFNAKFREYFAVLTGISPFKFTADMATVWRKVKRENDLSFTIQDMLKVYYGKSDYAKYDNSVCQWNQFLKDFCADENSCNYSNKLKVASILWKEVRNSRNEKIYSKNLLTEYADKIKEYCK
;
A
#
# COMPACT_ATOMS: atom_id res chain seq x y z
N MET A 1 10.13 -1.83 26.73
CA MET A 1 9.40 -1.53 25.49
C MET A 1 8.31 -0.55 25.85
N GLU A 2 8.45 0.72 25.44
CA GLU A 2 7.37 1.70 25.63
C GLU A 2 6.18 1.26 24.77
N SER A 3 5.04 1.03 25.39
CA SER A 3 3.79 0.80 24.68
C SER A 3 3.45 2.04 23.85
N ARG A 4 3.21 1.85 22.55
CA ARG A 4 2.72 2.92 21.67
C ARG A 4 1.52 3.63 22.34
N PRO A 5 1.52 4.97 22.45
CA PRO A 5 0.43 5.70 23.08
C PRO A 5 -0.86 5.57 22.26
N GLU A 6 -1.99 5.79 22.93
CA GLU A 6 -3.28 5.98 22.26
C GLU A 6 -3.23 7.24 21.38
N PHE A 7 -3.95 7.23 20.26
CA PHE A 7 -3.87 8.30 19.25
C PHE A 7 -4.23 9.68 19.82
N ASP A 8 -5.23 9.71 20.69
CA ASP A 8 -5.76 10.86 21.41
C ASP A 8 -4.75 11.51 22.38
N LYS A 9 -3.65 10.83 22.69
CA LYS A 9 -2.52 11.38 23.47
C LYS A 9 -1.44 11.99 22.59
N ILE A 10 -1.54 11.87 21.26
CA ILE A 10 -0.57 12.39 20.29
C ILE A 10 -0.99 13.78 19.85
N THR A 11 -0.15 14.78 20.11
CA THR A 11 -0.46 16.20 19.87
C THR A 11 0.16 16.76 18.59
N SER A 12 1.05 16.03 17.92
CA SER A 12 1.70 16.47 16.68
C SER A 12 1.88 15.33 15.69
N PHE A 13 1.92 15.69 14.40
CA PHE A 13 2.21 14.71 13.35
C PHE A 13 3.64 14.16 13.45
N ASP A 14 4.61 14.97 13.90
CA ASP A 14 5.98 14.50 14.16
C ASP A 14 5.98 13.32 15.14
N GLU A 15 5.30 13.47 16.28
CA GLU A 15 5.19 12.40 17.27
C GLU A 15 4.40 11.20 16.72
N PHE A 16 3.34 11.46 15.94
CA PHE A 16 2.57 10.41 15.28
C PHE A 16 3.44 9.51 14.39
N THR A 17 4.36 10.09 13.61
CA THR A 17 5.20 9.36 12.65
C THR A 17 6.27 8.47 13.28
N LYS A 18 6.59 8.67 14.57
CA LYS A 18 7.55 7.81 15.31
C LYS A 18 7.02 6.41 15.53
N TYR A 19 5.69 6.24 15.48
CA TYR A 19 5.03 4.96 15.69
C TYR A 19 4.60 4.34 14.37
N TYR A 20 4.74 3.02 14.27
CA TYR A 20 4.20 2.29 13.15
C TYR A 20 2.69 2.08 13.32
N TRP A 21 1.93 2.43 12.30
CA TRP A 21 0.48 2.21 12.23
C TRP A 21 0.13 1.28 11.07
N TYR A 22 -0.74 0.31 11.32
CA TYR A 22 -1.34 -0.51 10.28
C TYR A 22 -2.48 0.24 9.59
N ARG A 23 -2.75 -0.12 8.32
CA ARG A 23 -3.83 0.48 7.53
C ARG A 23 -5.18 0.49 8.28
N GLU A 24 -5.49 -0.61 8.96
CA GLU A 24 -6.77 -0.74 9.67
C GLU A 24 -6.84 0.20 10.87
N GLU A 25 -5.74 0.37 11.60
CA GLU A 25 -5.66 1.32 12.71
C GLU A 25 -5.83 2.76 12.22
N LEU A 26 -5.16 3.13 11.13
CA LEU A 26 -5.33 4.43 10.49
C LEU A 26 -6.79 4.65 10.07
N SER A 27 -7.42 3.62 9.50
CA SER A 27 -8.82 3.68 9.08
C SER A 27 -9.75 3.91 10.28
N GLN A 28 -9.54 3.22 11.40
CA GLN A 28 -10.32 3.43 12.62
C GLN A 28 -10.11 4.84 13.21
N ILE A 29 -8.87 5.35 13.20
CA ILE A 29 -8.56 6.73 13.61
C ILE A 29 -9.31 7.73 12.73
N CYS A 30 -9.19 7.63 11.41
CA CYS A 30 -9.91 8.52 10.50
C CYS A 30 -11.43 8.44 10.72
N LYS A 31 -11.96 7.24 10.98
CA LYS A 31 -13.39 7.02 11.23
C LYS A 31 -13.84 7.67 12.54
N SER A 32 -13.09 7.57 13.63
CA SER A 32 -13.43 8.21 14.91
C SER A 32 -13.38 9.74 14.83
N LEU A 33 -12.51 10.28 13.95
CA LEU A 33 -12.41 11.71 13.65
C LEU A 33 -13.46 12.22 12.64
N GLY A 34 -14.32 11.34 12.09
CA GLY A 34 -15.31 11.71 11.07
C GLY A 34 -14.71 12.06 9.70
N LEU A 35 -13.48 11.63 9.43
CA LEU A 35 -12.75 11.86 8.19
C LEU A 35 -13.04 10.76 7.15
N GLU A 36 -12.54 10.95 5.93
CA GLU A 36 -12.44 9.85 4.95
C GLU A 36 -11.56 8.73 5.53
N TYR A 37 -12.11 7.53 5.61
CA TYR A 37 -11.46 6.38 6.25
C TYR A 37 -11.26 5.23 5.27
N ARG A 38 -11.71 5.39 4.02
CA ARG A 38 -11.51 4.42 2.95
C ARG A 38 -10.29 4.83 2.15
N GLY A 39 -9.35 3.92 2.02
CA GLY A 39 -8.14 4.18 1.26
C GLY A 39 -7.01 3.24 1.60
N THR A 40 -5.92 3.44 0.87
CA THR A 40 -4.61 2.85 1.13
C THR A 40 -4.00 3.42 2.41
N LYS A 41 -2.97 2.74 2.94
CA LYS A 41 -2.23 3.22 4.11
C LYS A 41 -1.68 4.64 3.88
N GLN A 42 -1.20 4.92 2.66
CA GLN A 42 -0.66 6.22 2.27
C GLN A 42 -1.72 7.32 2.30
N GLU A 43 -2.87 7.08 1.68
CA GLU A 43 -3.98 8.03 1.67
C GLU A 43 -4.47 8.34 3.09
N LEU A 44 -4.59 7.31 3.94
CA LEU A 44 -5.00 7.49 5.34
C LEU A 44 -3.96 8.27 6.16
N ASN A 45 -2.67 7.99 5.97
CA ASN A 45 -1.59 8.77 6.58
C ASN A 45 -1.63 10.24 6.16
N TYR A 46 -1.84 10.51 4.87
CA TYR A 46 -1.99 11.87 4.36
C TYR A 46 -3.21 12.57 4.98
N ILE A 47 -4.34 11.88 5.13
CA ILE A 47 -5.54 12.43 5.79
C ILE A 47 -5.24 12.80 7.24
N ILE A 48 -4.49 11.97 7.97
CA ILE A 48 -4.07 12.25 9.35
C ILE A 48 -3.07 13.43 9.40
N GLU A 49 -2.13 13.50 8.45
CA GLU A 49 -1.23 14.66 8.33
C GLU A 49 -2.03 15.96 8.12
N GLN A 50 -3.03 15.94 7.23
CA GLN A 50 -3.90 17.08 6.98
C GLN A 50 -4.71 17.45 8.24
N TYR A 51 -5.19 16.46 8.99
CA TYR A 51 -5.87 16.68 10.27
C TYR A 51 -5.00 17.44 11.27
N PHE A 52 -3.72 17.05 11.45
CA PHE A 52 -2.79 17.78 12.32
C PHE A 52 -2.46 19.20 11.81
N LYS A 53 -2.63 19.46 10.50
CA LYS A 53 -2.52 20.81 9.91
C LYS A 53 -3.81 21.63 10.01
N GLY A 54 -4.88 21.09 10.60
CA GLY A 54 -6.19 21.73 10.73
C GLY A 54 -7.14 21.52 9.54
N ASN A 55 -6.74 20.73 8.54
CA ASN A 55 -7.53 20.43 7.35
C ASN A 55 -8.38 19.16 7.54
N LEU A 56 -9.67 19.22 7.21
CA LEU A 56 -10.59 18.08 7.36
C LEU A 56 -10.98 17.49 6.00
N ILE A 57 -10.35 16.39 5.62
CA ILE A 57 -10.75 15.61 4.43
C ILE A 57 -11.93 14.73 4.82
N LYS A 58 -13.14 15.24 4.57
CA LYS A 58 -14.39 14.54 4.90
C LYS A 58 -14.65 13.39 3.92
N LYS A 59 -15.39 12.41 4.41
CA LYS A 59 -15.89 11.28 3.62
C LYS A 59 -16.66 11.76 2.40
N SER A 60 -16.27 11.29 1.22
CA SER A 60 -17.03 11.54 0.00
C SER A 60 -18.30 10.68 -0.03
N SER A 61 -19.46 11.30 -0.29
CA SER A 61 -20.74 10.60 -0.40
C SER A 61 -21.06 10.13 -1.83
N ILE A 62 -20.06 10.00 -2.70
CA ILE A 62 -20.29 9.70 -4.12
C ILE A 62 -20.99 8.34 -4.23
N LYS A 63 -22.28 8.37 -4.60
CA LYS A 63 -23.04 7.20 -4.98
C LYS A 63 -22.63 6.85 -6.40
N ASN A 64 -21.78 5.84 -6.55
CA ASN A 64 -21.51 5.29 -7.88
C ASN A 64 -22.75 4.52 -8.33
N GLU A 65 -23.56 5.11 -9.21
CA GLU A 65 -24.57 4.37 -9.96
C GLU A 65 -23.86 3.33 -10.81
N LYS A 66 -24.06 2.05 -10.49
CA LYS A 66 -23.49 0.95 -11.27
C LYS A 66 -24.36 0.73 -12.50
N LYS A 67 -24.04 1.37 -13.62
CA LYS A 67 -24.50 0.87 -14.91
C LYS A 67 -23.74 -0.42 -15.22
N GLN A 68 -24.45 -1.52 -15.44
CA GLN A 68 -23.85 -2.75 -15.95
C GLN A 68 -23.98 -2.74 -17.46
N VAL A 69 -22.83 -2.71 -18.13
CA VAL A 69 -22.75 -2.92 -19.58
C VAL A 69 -22.57 -4.43 -19.81
N GLU A 70 -23.42 -5.02 -20.65
CA GLU A 70 -23.41 -6.46 -20.94
C GLU A 70 -22.20 -6.83 -21.82
N ASN A 71 -21.83 -5.98 -22.79
CA ASN A 71 -20.71 -6.21 -23.71
C ASN A 71 -19.54 -5.26 -23.40
N ILE A 72 -18.47 -5.79 -22.82
CA ILE A 72 -17.24 -5.04 -22.52
C ILE A 72 -16.29 -5.20 -23.70
N THR A 73 -15.88 -4.09 -24.30
CA THR A 73 -14.86 -4.01 -25.36
C THR A 73 -13.59 -3.33 -24.85
N LEU A 74 -12.54 -3.25 -25.68
CA LEU A 74 -11.30 -2.54 -25.32
C LEU A 74 -11.52 -1.03 -25.12
N ASP A 75 -12.41 -0.43 -25.89
CA ASP A 75 -12.68 1.01 -25.84
C ASP A 75 -13.70 1.39 -24.76
N THR A 76 -14.24 0.41 -24.02
CA THR A 76 -15.25 0.69 -22.99
C THR A 76 -14.60 1.44 -21.81
N PRO A 77 -15.16 2.57 -21.36
CA PRO A 77 -14.67 3.29 -20.19
C PRO A 77 -14.80 2.46 -18.90
N LEU A 78 -13.79 2.53 -18.02
CA LEU A 78 -13.77 1.77 -16.77
C LEU A 78 -14.90 2.18 -15.81
N LEU A 79 -15.20 3.48 -15.76
CA LEU A 79 -16.26 4.02 -14.90
C LEU A 79 -17.67 3.61 -15.37
N GLU A 80 -17.82 3.26 -16.65
CA GLU A 80 -19.11 2.90 -17.24
C GLU A 80 -19.37 1.39 -17.28
N CYS A 81 -18.33 0.56 -17.33
CA CYS A 81 -18.49 -0.91 -17.39
C CYS A 81 -18.53 -1.61 -16.04
N GLY A 82 -18.58 -0.87 -14.93
CA GLY A 82 -18.55 -1.45 -13.59
C GLY A 82 -17.22 -2.11 -13.24
N PHE A 83 -16.10 -1.60 -13.79
CA PHE A 83 -14.77 -2.17 -13.58
C PHE A 83 -14.44 -2.34 -12.09
N SER A 84 -13.93 -3.52 -11.75
CA SER A 84 -13.34 -3.78 -10.43
C SER A 84 -12.37 -4.94 -10.51
N PHE A 85 -11.45 -5.03 -9.55
CA PHE A 85 -10.45 -6.10 -9.46
C PHE A 85 -11.07 -7.41 -8.94
N ASN A 86 -12.06 -7.94 -9.67
CA ASN A 86 -12.83 -9.14 -9.34
C ASN A 86 -12.49 -10.31 -10.29
N ALA A 87 -13.14 -11.45 -10.10
CA ALA A 87 -12.94 -12.63 -10.95
C ALA A 87 -13.35 -12.39 -12.42
N LYS A 88 -14.52 -11.76 -12.66
CA LYS A 88 -15.01 -11.42 -14.01
C LYS A 88 -13.97 -10.68 -14.83
N PHE A 89 -13.41 -9.58 -14.30
CA PHE A 89 -12.39 -8.82 -15.03
C PHE A 89 -11.05 -9.53 -15.07
N ARG A 90 -10.73 -10.38 -14.09
CA ARG A 90 -9.50 -11.19 -14.14
C ARG A 90 -9.53 -12.19 -15.29
N GLU A 91 -10.66 -12.88 -15.50
CA GLU A 91 -10.88 -13.79 -16.62
C GLU A 91 -10.83 -13.04 -17.96
N TYR A 92 -11.49 -11.90 -18.04
CA TYR A 92 -11.47 -11.08 -19.24
C TYR A 92 -10.05 -10.62 -19.61
N PHE A 93 -9.28 -10.10 -18.65
CA PHE A 93 -7.89 -9.72 -18.88
C PHE A 93 -6.99 -10.94 -19.17
N ALA A 94 -7.28 -12.12 -18.62
CA ALA A 94 -6.57 -13.35 -18.96
C ALA A 94 -6.75 -13.71 -20.44
N VAL A 95 -7.97 -13.58 -20.98
CA VAL A 95 -8.24 -13.77 -22.42
C VAL A 95 -7.48 -12.75 -23.27
N LEU A 96 -7.50 -11.47 -22.89
CA LEU A 96 -6.83 -10.40 -23.65
C LEU A 96 -5.31 -10.50 -23.65
N THR A 97 -4.72 -11.06 -22.59
CA THR A 97 -3.26 -11.18 -22.43
C THR A 97 -2.72 -12.57 -22.75
N GLY A 98 -3.59 -13.59 -22.86
CA GLY A 98 -3.19 -14.99 -22.97
C GLY A 98 -2.58 -15.57 -21.69
N ILE A 99 -2.71 -14.90 -20.54
CA ILE A 99 -2.06 -15.29 -19.28
C ILE A 99 -3.11 -15.72 -18.24
N SER A 100 -3.06 -16.98 -17.82
CA SER A 100 -3.92 -17.52 -16.76
C SER A 100 -3.10 -18.26 -15.68
N PRO A 101 -3.25 -17.92 -14.38
CA PRO A 101 -4.14 -16.90 -13.85
C PRO A 101 -3.58 -15.48 -14.02
N PHE A 102 -4.41 -14.56 -14.55
CA PHE A 102 -4.05 -13.15 -14.66
C PHE A 102 -3.91 -12.49 -13.28
N LYS A 103 -2.90 -11.63 -13.10
CA LYS A 103 -2.67 -10.86 -11.89
C LYS A 103 -2.61 -9.37 -12.21
N PHE A 104 -3.52 -8.60 -11.62
CA PHE A 104 -3.47 -7.13 -11.65
C PHE A 104 -2.20 -6.63 -10.95
N THR A 105 -1.57 -5.60 -11.52
CA THR A 105 -0.36 -5.00 -10.96
C THR A 105 -0.70 -3.87 -9.99
N ALA A 106 0.28 -3.47 -9.17
CA ALA A 106 0.15 -2.32 -8.28
C ALA A 106 -0.05 -1.00 -9.05
N ASP A 107 0.53 -0.90 -10.25
CA ASP A 107 0.33 0.25 -11.16
C ASP A 107 -1.12 0.32 -11.64
N MET A 108 -1.71 -0.80 -12.11
CA MET A 108 -3.13 -0.85 -12.48
C MET A 108 -4.04 -0.43 -11.32
N ALA A 109 -3.73 -0.86 -10.09
CA ALA A 109 -4.47 -0.45 -8.90
C ALA A 109 -4.33 1.06 -8.62
N THR A 110 -3.17 1.64 -8.86
CA THR A 110 -2.90 3.07 -8.67
C THR A 110 -3.60 3.92 -9.72
N VAL A 111 -3.54 3.50 -10.97
CA VAL A 111 -4.28 4.10 -12.09
C VAL A 111 -5.78 4.07 -11.81
N TRP A 112 -6.35 2.92 -11.39
CA TRP A 112 -7.78 2.85 -11.12
C TRP A 112 -8.24 3.79 -10.01
N ARG A 113 -7.43 3.97 -8.96
CA ARG A 113 -7.70 4.96 -7.91
C ARG A 113 -7.68 6.39 -8.46
N LYS A 114 -6.71 6.72 -9.32
CA LYS A 114 -6.61 8.02 -9.98
C LYS A 114 -7.83 8.30 -10.85
N VAL A 115 -8.21 7.36 -11.72
CA VAL A 115 -9.41 7.45 -12.58
C VAL A 115 -10.67 7.74 -11.77
N LYS A 116 -10.88 7.04 -10.64
CA LYS A 116 -12.02 7.31 -9.74
C LYS A 116 -11.97 8.68 -9.10
N ARG A 117 -10.80 9.09 -8.61
CA ARG A 117 -10.62 10.37 -7.91
C ARG A 117 -10.83 11.55 -8.84
N GLU A 118 -10.34 11.46 -10.06
CA GLU A 118 -10.43 12.51 -11.08
C GLU A 118 -11.72 12.40 -11.91
N ASN A 119 -12.54 11.37 -11.66
CA ASN A 119 -13.74 11.06 -12.42
C ASN A 119 -13.46 11.03 -13.95
N ASP A 120 -12.37 10.38 -14.34
CA ASP A 120 -11.92 10.32 -15.72
C ASP A 120 -12.78 9.34 -16.52
N LEU A 121 -13.80 9.89 -17.18
CA LEU A 121 -14.75 9.16 -18.03
C LEU A 121 -14.11 8.65 -19.33
N SER A 122 -12.91 9.10 -19.68
CA SER A 122 -12.24 8.72 -20.92
C SER A 122 -11.34 7.49 -20.78
N PHE A 123 -10.99 7.09 -19.55
CA PHE A 123 -10.04 6.01 -19.32
C PHE A 123 -10.64 4.63 -19.62
N THR A 124 -10.06 3.90 -20.57
CA THR A 124 -10.62 2.66 -21.14
C THR A 124 -9.91 1.37 -20.69
N ILE A 125 -10.49 0.20 -21.01
CA ILE A 125 -9.85 -1.11 -20.82
C ILE A 125 -8.51 -1.18 -21.57
N GLN A 126 -8.45 -0.62 -22.78
CA GLN A 126 -7.23 -0.57 -23.57
C GLN A 126 -6.12 0.21 -22.85
N ASP A 127 -6.45 1.34 -22.23
CA ASP A 127 -5.48 2.13 -21.47
C ASP A 127 -4.99 1.38 -20.23
N MET A 128 -5.88 0.67 -19.55
CA MET A 128 -5.52 -0.21 -18.44
C MET A 128 -4.56 -1.33 -18.89
N LEU A 129 -4.69 -1.86 -20.11
CA LEU A 129 -3.73 -2.80 -20.69
C LEU A 129 -2.40 -2.13 -21.06
N LYS A 130 -2.40 -0.90 -21.58
CA LYS A 130 -1.16 -0.14 -21.82
C LYS A 130 -0.36 0.01 -20.51
N VAL A 131 -1.05 0.29 -19.40
CA VAL A 131 -0.44 0.31 -18.05
C VAL A 131 0.16 -1.06 -17.69
N TYR A 132 -0.58 -2.15 -17.90
CA TYR A 132 -0.09 -3.51 -17.63
C TYR A 132 1.21 -3.82 -18.38
N TYR A 133 1.31 -3.44 -19.66
CA TYR A 133 2.50 -3.65 -20.48
C TYR A 133 3.60 -2.60 -20.26
N GLY A 134 3.45 -1.68 -19.30
CA GLY A 134 4.42 -0.62 -19.03
C GLY A 134 4.51 0.44 -20.13
N LYS A 135 3.50 0.55 -21.00
CA LYS A 135 3.42 1.51 -22.13
C LYS A 135 2.67 2.80 -21.78
N SER A 136 2.30 2.98 -20.52
CA SER A 136 1.64 4.20 -20.03
C SER A 136 2.22 4.59 -18.67
N ASP A 137 2.42 5.88 -18.47
CA ASP A 137 2.88 6.52 -17.24
C ASP A 137 1.78 7.29 -16.51
N TYR A 138 0.50 7.06 -16.87
CA TYR A 138 -0.68 7.77 -16.34
C TYR A 138 -0.67 7.90 -14.80
N ALA A 139 -0.30 6.81 -14.11
CA ALA A 139 0.10 6.83 -12.72
C ALA A 139 0.99 5.62 -12.44
N LYS A 140 2.03 5.80 -11.61
CA LYS A 140 2.91 4.71 -11.17
C LYS A 140 2.77 4.48 -9.67
N TYR A 141 2.85 3.22 -9.27
CA TYR A 141 2.87 2.84 -7.88
C TYR A 141 4.21 3.23 -7.27
N ASP A 142 4.16 4.06 -6.23
CA ASP A 142 5.33 4.41 -5.45
C ASP A 142 5.67 3.28 -4.47
N ASN A 143 6.59 2.40 -4.91
CA ASN A 143 7.09 1.29 -4.11
C ASN A 143 7.89 1.74 -2.87
N SER A 144 8.41 2.97 -2.84
CA SER A 144 9.30 3.45 -1.78
C SER A 144 8.59 3.60 -0.43
N VAL A 145 7.26 3.73 -0.44
CA VAL A 145 6.49 4.06 0.75
C VAL A 145 6.15 2.84 1.61
N CYS A 146 6.40 1.62 1.12
CA CYS A 146 6.26 0.43 1.93
C CYS A 146 7.53 0.19 2.76
N GLN A 147 7.53 0.70 3.99
CA GLN A 147 8.67 0.59 4.91
C GLN A 147 9.17 -0.85 5.10
N TRP A 148 8.27 -1.85 5.15
CA TRP A 148 8.67 -3.26 5.21
C TRP A 148 9.39 -3.72 3.94
N ASN A 149 8.89 -3.35 2.76
CA ASN A 149 9.52 -3.75 1.50
C ASN A 149 10.91 -3.11 1.38
N GLN A 150 11.04 -1.85 1.79
CA GLN A 150 12.33 -1.16 1.81
C GLN A 150 13.27 -1.82 2.81
N PHE A 151 12.83 -2.06 4.05
CA PHE A 151 13.60 -2.78 5.07
C PHE A 151 14.09 -4.15 4.58
N LEU A 152 13.20 -4.95 3.98
CA LEU A 152 13.54 -6.27 3.46
C LEU A 152 14.53 -6.18 2.29
N LYS A 153 14.35 -5.21 1.40
CA LYS A 153 15.27 -4.97 0.28
C LYS A 153 16.66 -4.60 0.77
N ASP A 154 16.75 -3.68 1.74
CA ASP A 154 18.01 -3.22 2.31
C ASP A 154 18.71 -4.33 3.10
N PHE A 155 17.97 -5.10 3.89
CA PHE A 155 18.51 -6.29 4.56
C PHE A 155 19.05 -7.30 3.54
N CYS A 156 18.31 -7.61 2.47
CA CYS A 156 18.75 -8.55 1.45
C CYS A 156 19.96 -8.07 0.64
N ALA A 157 20.18 -6.75 0.56
CA ALA A 157 21.34 -6.15 -0.09
C ALA A 157 22.60 -6.19 0.78
N ASP A 158 22.47 -6.37 2.10
CA ASP A 158 23.59 -6.55 3.01
C ASP A 158 24.24 -7.93 2.81
N GLU A 159 25.56 -7.95 2.63
CA GLU A 159 26.35 -9.18 2.50
C GLU A 159 26.17 -10.13 3.69
N ASN A 160 25.97 -9.59 4.90
CA ASN A 160 25.75 -10.39 6.11
C ASN A 160 24.42 -11.16 6.06
N SER A 161 23.47 -10.75 5.22
CA SER A 161 22.23 -11.51 5.02
C SER A 161 22.50 -12.92 4.48
N CYS A 162 23.63 -13.12 3.78
CA CYS A 162 24.04 -14.43 3.27
C CYS A 162 24.42 -15.43 4.36
N ASN A 163 24.71 -14.95 5.58
CA ASN A 163 25.03 -15.79 6.74
C ASN A 163 23.80 -16.47 7.35
N TYR A 164 22.59 -16.18 6.85
CA TYR A 164 21.34 -16.75 7.37
C TYR A 164 20.70 -17.70 6.38
N SER A 165 20.23 -18.85 6.87
CA SER A 165 19.51 -19.86 6.08
C SER A 165 18.12 -19.38 5.67
N ASN A 166 17.41 -18.68 6.56
CA ASN A 166 16.08 -18.12 6.33
C ASN A 166 16.07 -16.59 6.43
N LYS A 167 16.47 -15.92 5.33
CA LYS A 167 16.54 -14.45 5.24
C LYS A 167 15.22 -13.77 5.59
N LEU A 168 14.10 -14.28 5.08
CA LEU A 168 12.79 -13.66 5.30
C LEU A 168 12.39 -13.71 6.79
N LYS A 169 12.67 -14.83 7.46
CA LYS A 169 12.37 -14.98 8.89
C LYS A 169 13.23 -14.03 9.72
N VAL A 170 14.53 -13.94 9.44
CA VAL A 170 15.44 -13.00 10.12
C VAL A 170 14.98 -11.56 9.92
N ALA A 171 14.72 -11.16 8.67
CA ALA A 171 14.18 -9.83 8.37
C ALA A 171 12.89 -9.53 9.14
N SER A 172 11.97 -10.49 9.23
CA SER A 172 10.72 -10.32 9.96
C SER A 172 10.91 -10.13 11.47
N ILE A 173 11.91 -10.80 12.05
CA ILE A 173 12.25 -10.68 13.48
C ILE A 173 12.84 -9.29 13.74
N LEU A 174 13.84 -8.88 12.97
CA LEU A 174 14.47 -7.57 13.11
C LEU A 174 13.46 -6.43 12.87
N TRP A 175 12.63 -6.57 11.84
CA TRP A 175 11.56 -5.62 11.55
C TRP A 175 10.58 -5.49 12.71
N LYS A 176 10.22 -6.59 13.38
CA LYS A 176 9.33 -6.53 14.55
C LYS A 176 9.91 -5.65 15.65
N GLU A 177 11.21 -5.75 15.91
CA GLU A 177 11.90 -4.97 16.94
C GLU A 177 11.93 -3.48 16.57
N VAL A 178 12.36 -3.16 15.35
CA VAL A 178 12.40 -1.78 14.83
C VAL A 178 11.01 -1.16 14.78
N ARG A 179 10.02 -1.92 14.32
CA ARG A 179 8.63 -1.47 14.21
C ARG A 179 8.01 -1.12 15.55
N ASN A 180 8.34 -1.88 16.59
CA ASN A 180 7.80 -1.72 17.93
C ASN A 180 8.60 -0.70 18.79
N SER A 181 9.73 -0.19 18.30
CA SER A 181 10.51 0.85 18.97
C SER A 181 10.18 2.25 18.47
N ARG A 182 10.87 3.28 18.97
CA ARG A 182 10.81 4.67 18.45
C ARG A 182 11.89 4.95 17.39
N ASN A 183 12.73 3.96 17.07
CA ASN A 183 13.81 4.10 16.09
C ASN A 183 13.25 4.27 14.68
N GLU A 184 14.06 4.76 13.76
CA GLU A 184 13.72 4.84 12.35
C GLU A 184 13.35 3.47 11.79
N LYS A 185 12.30 3.42 10.95
CA LYS A 185 11.76 2.17 10.39
C LYS A 185 12.56 1.70 9.17
N ILE A 186 13.87 1.66 9.32
CA ILE A 186 14.85 1.29 8.29
C ILE A 186 15.73 0.15 8.79
N TYR A 187 16.35 -0.57 7.85
CA TYR A 187 17.35 -1.56 8.20
C TYR A 187 18.68 -0.87 8.55
N SER A 188 19.36 -1.37 9.57
CA SER A 188 20.76 -1.04 9.84
C SER A 188 21.52 -2.30 10.22
N LYS A 189 22.79 -2.37 9.84
CA LYS A 189 23.66 -3.51 10.14
C LYS A 189 23.77 -3.78 11.65
N ASN A 190 23.67 -2.75 12.48
CA ASN A 190 23.71 -2.86 13.94
C ASN A 190 22.58 -3.73 14.51
N LEU A 191 21.45 -3.85 13.81
CA LEU A 191 20.35 -4.72 14.22
C LEU A 191 20.77 -6.20 14.31
N LEU A 192 21.74 -6.61 13.48
CA LEU A 192 22.24 -7.99 13.49
C LEU A 192 22.97 -8.31 14.80
N THR A 193 23.74 -7.35 15.32
CA THR A 193 24.45 -7.49 16.59
C THR A 193 23.53 -7.26 17.78
N GLU A 194 22.68 -6.22 17.74
CA GLU A 194 21.77 -5.87 18.83
C GLU A 194 20.74 -6.98 19.12
N TYR A 195 20.26 -7.66 18.08
CA TYR A 195 19.26 -8.71 18.19
C TYR A 195 19.82 -10.10 17.84
N ALA A 196 21.14 -10.30 17.95
CA ALA A 196 21.83 -11.54 17.63
C ALA A 196 21.18 -12.77 18.30
N ASP A 197 20.83 -12.65 19.58
CA ASP A 197 20.18 -13.73 20.34
C ASP A 197 18.85 -14.19 19.77
N LYS A 198 18.11 -13.30 19.09
CA LYS A 198 16.80 -13.60 18.49
C LYS A 198 16.90 -14.20 17.09
N ILE A 199 18.07 -14.10 16.46
CA ILE A 199 18.28 -14.54 15.07
C ILE A 199 19.32 -15.66 14.93
N LYS A 200 20.03 -15.99 16.02
CA LYS A 200 21.11 -17.00 16.05
C LYS A 200 20.70 -18.38 15.52
N GLU A 201 19.45 -18.79 15.74
CA GLU A 201 18.94 -20.09 15.28
C GLU A 201 18.86 -20.19 13.74
N TYR A 202 18.93 -19.06 13.04
CA TYR A 202 18.91 -19.00 11.58
C TYR A 202 20.31 -18.79 10.98
N CYS A 203 21.36 -18.64 11.78
CA CYS A 203 22.73 -18.60 11.29
C CYS A 203 23.09 -19.93 10.61
N LYS A 204 23.87 -19.83 9.53
CA LYS A 204 24.46 -20.98 8.85
C LYS A 204 25.70 -21.49 9.56
#